data_AF-A0A2V8IJX2-F1
#
_entry.id   AF-A0A2V8IJX2-F1
#
_cell.length_a   1.000
_cell.length_b   1.000
_cell.length_c   1.000
_cell.angle_alpha   90.00
_cell.angle_beta   90.00
_cell.angle_gamma   90.00
#
_symmetry.space_group_name_H-M   'P 1'
#
loop_
_entity.id
_entity.type
_entity.pdbx_description
1 polymer ?
#
loop_
_entity_poly.entity_id
_entity_poly.type
_entity_poly.pdbx_seq_one_letter_code
_entity_poly.pdbx_strand_id
1 'polypeptide(L)'
;MMRKRIAVALLLITGALYEPPGGSQTAPTVRIGLTQNAPTVSIRSAQPFTVQQNQTRTAKFTMVVALDPAAANRVLTRADLQYRPIVEIDGGRIVVVPKNERVRIDLQGNAGIDVDNRTYRGSIEVFGNSRNTFTVVNELPLEDYLLGVVPNELSPTTFAELEALKAQAVAARTYVVRNMGQSKNEGYDICATDACQVYMGQGSELPLSTQAVTETRGVIATYKDQP
;
A
#
# COMPACT_ATOMS: atom_id res chain seq x y z
N MET A 1 21.07 -56.63 -44.23
CA MET A 1 21.47 -55.97 -42.96
C MET A 1 20.75 -54.63 -42.82
N MET A 2 19.97 -54.50 -41.74
CA MET A 2 19.42 -53.30 -41.08
C MET A 2 18.70 -52.19 -41.88
N ARG A 3 17.35 -52.22 -41.79
CA ARG A 3 16.49 -51.04 -41.95
C ARG A 3 16.60 -50.17 -40.69
N LYS A 4 17.06 -48.91 -40.80
CA LYS A 4 17.02 -47.92 -39.71
C LYS A 4 15.57 -47.49 -39.48
N ARG A 5 15.02 -47.80 -38.31
CA ARG A 5 13.77 -47.23 -37.81
C ARG A 5 14.10 -45.90 -37.14
N ILE A 6 13.54 -44.80 -37.62
CA ILE A 6 13.57 -43.49 -36.95
C ILE A 6 12.49 -43.54 -35.88
N ALA A 7 12.90 -43.50 -34.60
CA ALA A 7 12.00 -43.33 -33.49
C ALA A 7 11.74 -41.83 -33.31
N VAL A 8 10.51 -41.38 -33.56
CA VAL A 8 10.04 -40.05 -33.19
C VAL A 8 9.71 -40.11 -31.70
N ALA A 9 10.54 -39.48 -30.87
CA ALA A 9 10.25 -39.30 -29.45
C ALA A 9 9.22 -38.17 -29.31
N LEU A 10 7.96 -38.56 -29.10
CA LEU A 10 6.89 -37.64 -28.70
C LEU A 10 7.16 -37.24 -27.25
N LEU A 11 7.68 -36.03 -27.04
CA LEU A 11 7.85 -35.48 -25.70
C LEU A 11 6.46 -35.07 -25.18
N LEU A 12 5.79 -35.98 -24.48
CA LEU A 12 4.59 -35.69 -23.70
C LEU A 12 5.00 -34.79 -22.53
N ILE A 13 4.87 -33.48 -22.71
CA ILE A 13 4.89 -32.54 -21.60
C ILE A 13 3.61 -32.81 -20.82
N THR A 14 3.72 -33.59 -19.76
CA THR A 14 2.70 -33.70 -18.74
C THR A 14 2.68 -32.36 -18.00
N GLY A 15 1.83 -31.45 -18.47
CA GLY A 15 1.41 -30.32 -17.65
C GLY A 15 0.70 -30.89 -16.44
N ALA A 16 1.42 -30.99 -15.32
CA ALA A 16 0.77 -31.13 -14.03
C ALA A 16 -0.06 -29.86 -13.85
N LEU A 17 -1.36 -29.97 -14.10
CA LEU A 17 -2.33 -28.99 -13.64
C LEU A 17 -2.14 -28.92 -12.12
N TYR A 18 -1.48 -27.86 -11.67
CA TYR A 18 -1.44 -27.53 -10.26
C TYR A 18 -2.88 -27.18 -9.87
N GLU A 19 -3.59 -28.16 -9.31
CA GLU A 19 -4.84 -27.91 -8.64
C GLU A 19 -4.52 -27.01 -7.43
N PRO A 20 -5.00 -25.75 -7.41
CA PRO A 20 -4.75 -24.89 -6.28
C PRO A 20 -5.40 -25.54 -5.06
N PRO A 21 -4.69 -25.67 -3.92
CA PRO A 21 -5.28 -26.25 -2.73
C PRO A 21 -6.50 -25.42 -2.34
N GLY A 22 -7.65 -26.07 -2.35
CA GLY A 22 -8.91 -25.55 -1.84
C GLY A 22 -8.78 -25.26 -0.35
N GLY A 23 -8.34 -24.06 -0.04
CA GLY A 23 -8.34 -23.49 1.30
C GLY A 23 -8.71 -22.03 1.16
N SER A 24 -9.72 -21.59 1.90
CA SER A 24 -10.05 -20.18 2.07
C SER A 24 -8.92 -19.49 2.87
N GLN A 25 -7.74 -19.38 2.26
CA GLN A 25 -6.68 -18.52 2.75
C GLN A 25 -7.13 -17.10 2.42
N THR A 26 -7.50 -16.34 3.44
CA THR A 26 -7.66 -14.90 3.33
C THR A 26 -6.43 -14.35 2.62
N ALA A 27 -6.64 -13.69 1.47
CA ALA A 27 -5.55 -13.12 0.70
C ALA A 27 -4.67 -12.26 1.62
N PRO A 28 -3.32 -12.35 1.51
CA PRO A 28 -2.44 -11.62 2.42
C PRO A 28 -2.72 -10.13 2.33
N THR A 29 -2.74 -9.46 3.48
CA THR A 29 -2.83 -8.00 3.57
C THR A 29 -1.44 -7.40 3.39
N VAL A 30 -1.35 -6.31 2.65
CA VAL A 30 -0.10 -5.56 2.41
C VAL A 30 -0.23 -4.20 3.07
N ARG A 31 0.85 -3.74 3.72
CA ARG A 31 0.97 -2.39 4.28
C ARG A 31 1.92 -1.55 3.42
N ILE A 32 1.39 -0.54 2.75
CA ILE A 32 2.12 0.28 1.79
C ILE A 32 2.42 1.65 2.40
N GLY A 33 3.69 1.99 2.55
CA GLY A 33 4.12 3.34 2.91
C GLY A 33 3.87 4.32 1.77
N LEU A 34 2.86 5.18 1.91
CA LEU A 34 2.52 6.23 0.93
C LEU A 34 3.48 7.41 0.99
N THR A 35 3.93 7.75 2.20
CA THR A 35 4.95 8.77 2.48
C THR A 35 5.55 8.57 3.87
N GLN A 36 6.79 9.00 4.05
CA GLN A 36 7.57 8.83 5.27
C GLN A 36 8.08 10.15 5.87
N ASN A 37 7.78 11.28 5.23
CA ASN A 37 8.34 12.59 5.58
C ASN A 37 7.31 13.71 5.46
N ALA A 38 6.02 13.40 5.64
CA ALA A 38 4.96 14.38 5.47
C ALA A 38 4.90 15.32 6.69
N PRO A 39 5.10 16.65 6.53
CA PRO A 39 4.89 17.59 7.63
C PRO A 39 3.41 17.75 7.99
N THR A 40 2.55 17.54 6.98
CA THR A 40 1.10 17.63 7.04
C THR A 40 0.51 16.49 6.22
N VAL A 41 -0.60 15.93 6.67
CA VAL A 41 -1.39 14.93 5.93
C VAL A 41 -2.85 15.32 6.00
N SER A 42 -3.55 15.37 4.87
CA SER A 42 -4.99 15.61 4.83
C SER A 42 -5.72 14.31 4.53
N ILE A 43 -6.72 13.97 5.32
CA ILE A 43 -7.58 12.81 5.10
C ILE A 43 -9.02 13.27 4.96
N ARG A 44 -9.70 12.78 3.92
CA ARG A 44 -11.12 13.04 3.67
C ARG A 44 -11.83 11.76 3.28
N SER A 45 -13.09 11.65 3.67
CA SER A 45 -13.98 10.61 3.17
C SER A 45 -15.43 11.08 3.13
N ALA A 46 -16.21 10.52 2.21
CA ALA A 46 -17.66 10.69 2.19
C ALA A 46 -18.32 10.04 3.43
N GLN A 47 -17.77 8.93 3.90
CA GLN A 47 -18.23 8.24 5.10
C GLN A 47 -17.53 8.80 6.34
N PRO A 48 -18.25 8.95 7.48
CA PRO A 48 -17.60 9.38 8.71
C PRO A 48 -16.62 8.32 9.20
N PHE A 49 -15.48 8.77 9.72
CA PHE A 49 -14.48 7.96 10.40
C PHE A 49 -14.14 8.55 11.77
N THR A 50 -13.39 7.81 12.58
CA THR A 50 -13.08 8.20 13.96
C THR A 50 -11.62 8.61 14.11
N VAL A 51 -11.37 9.72 14.79
CA VAL A 51 -10.05 10.14 15.29
C VAL A 51 -10.18 10.41 16.79
N GLN A 52 -9.46 9.66 17.64
CA GLN A 52 -9.50 9.85 19.11
C GLN A 52 -10.93 9.96 19.65
N GLN A 53 -11.79 8.98 19.32
CA GLN A 53 -13.22 8.93 19.69
C GLN A 53 -14.12 10.00 19.05
N ASN A 54 -13.58 10.91 18.23
CA ASN A 54 -14.37 11.91 17.53
C ASN A 54 -14.70 11.43 16.12
N GLN A 55 -16.00 11.38 15.80
CA GLN A 55 -16.44 11.20 14.41
C GLN A 55 -16.19 12.47 13.60
N THR A 56 -15.71 12.27 12.37
CA THR A 56 -15.38 13.34 11.43
C THR A 56 -15.40 12.82 10.00
N ARG A 57 -15.46 13.71 9.01
CA ARG A 57 -15.23 13.37 7.59
C ARG A 57 -13.94 13.94 7.04
N THR A 58 -13.27 14.80 7.80
CA THR A 58 -12.06 15.50 7.37
C THR A 58 -11.10 15.61 8.54
N ALA A 59 -9.85 15.22 8.33
CA ALA A 59 -8.81 15.27 9.35
C ALA A 59 -7.52 15.80 8.73
N LYS A 60 -6.96 16.87 9.28
CA LYS A 60 -5.66 17.41 8.88
C LYS A 60 -4.65 17.22 10.00
N PHE A 61 -3.71 16.32 9.77
CA PHE A 61 -2.61 16.02 10.67
C PHE A 61 -1.52 17.07 10.48
N THR A 62 -1.00 17.64 11.56
CA THR A 62 0.10 18.60 11.51
C THR A 62 1.04 18.33 12.69
N MET A 63 2.34 18.33 12.42
CA MET A 63 3.34 18.27 13.48
C MET A 63 3.64 19.70 13.93
N VAL A 64 3.35 20.01 15.20
CA VAL A 64 3.68 21.32 15.78
C VAL A 64 4.85 21.20 16.75
N VAL A 65 5.64 22.26 16.84
CA VAL A 65 6.71 22.40 17.83
C VAL A 65 6.17 23.25 18.97
N ALA A 66 6.11 22.67 20.16
CA ALA A 66 5.85 23.39 21.40
C ALA A 66 7.17 23.66 22.13
N LEU A 67 7.24 24.80 22.80
CA LEU A 67 8.30 25.16 23.71
C LEU A 67 7.71 25.32 25.10
N ASP A 68 8.46 24.90 26.12
CA ASP A 68 8.11 25.23 27.50
C ASP A 68 8.21 26.76 27.68
N PRO A 69 7.16 27.45 28.17
CA PRO A 69 7.23 28.87 28.48
C PRO A 69 8.39 29.24 29.42
N ALA A 70 8.78 28.32 30.32
CA ALA A 70 9.92 28.51 31.21
C ALA A 70 11.28 28.54 30.47
N ALA A 71 11.31 28.15 29.20
CA ALA A 71 12.50 28.19 28.35
C ALA A 71 12.73 29.57 27.69
N ALA A 72 11.87 30.57 27.97
CA ALA A 72 12.06 31.93 27.47
C ALA A 72 13.40 32.54 27.92
N ASN A 73 13.99 33.39 27.06
CA ASN A 73 15.20 34.18 27.35
C ASN A 73 16.48 33.37 27.64
N ARG A 74 16.56 32.10 27.23
CA ARG A 74 17.81 31.33 27.22
C ARG A 74 18.08 30.71 25.84
N VAL A 75 19.33 30.33 25.62
CA VAL A 75 19.70 29.54 24.43
C VAL A 75 19.08 28.15 24.55
N LEU A 76 18.33 27.75 23.53
CA LEU A 76 17.66 26.46 23.45
C LEU A 76 18.49 25.45 22.65
N THR A 77 18.33 24.19 23.03
CA THR A 77 18.85 23.02 22.34
C THR A 77 17.71 22.25 21.70
N ARG A 78 18.03 21.26 20.86
CA ARG A 78 17.01 20.36 20.29
C ARG A 78 16.23 19.58 21.35
N ALA A 79 16.81 19.36 22.54
CA ALA A 79 16.14 18.66 23.64
C ALA A 79 15.01 19.49 24.27
N ASP A 80 15.04 20.81 24.10
CA ASP A 80 13.98 21.71 24.57
C ASP A 80 12.74 21.70 23.65
N LEU A 81 12.86 21.17 22.43
CA LEU A 81 11.79 21.13 21.44
C LEU A 81 10.82 19.99 21.72
N GLN A 82 9.54 20.33 21.87
CA GLN A 82 8.48 19.36 22.11
C GLN A 82 7.59 19.21 20.88
N TYR A 83 7.86 18.21 20.06
CA TYR A 83 7.01 17.89 18.91
C TYR A 83 5.71 17.24 19.37
N ARG A 84 4.57 17.77 18.90
CA ARG A 84 3.23 17.28 19.20
C ARG A 84 2.46 17.08 17.89
N PRO A 85 1.93 15.88 17.62
CA PRO A 85 0.99 15.71 16.53
C PRO A 85 -0.37 16.26 16.95
N ILE A 86 -0.92 17.13 16.12
CA ILE A 86 -2.29 17.61 16.24
C ILE A 86 -3.09 17.17 15.02
N VAL A 87 -4.39 16.99 15.23
CA VAL A 87 -5.35 16.72 14.16
C VAL A 87 -6.45 17.77 14.23
N GLU A 88 -6.56 18.58 13.19
CA GLU A 88 -7.71 19.44 12.97
C GLU A 88 -8.81 18.62 12.29
N ILE A 89 -9.98 18.52 12.92
CA ILE A 89 -11.14 17.80 12.39
C ILE A 89 -12.26 18.77 12.05
N ASP A 90 -12.88 18.57 10.89
CA ASP A 90 -14.01 19.36 10.38
C ASP A 90 -13.79 20.89 10.39
N GLY A 91 -12.53 21.33 10.21
CA GLY A 91 -12.16 22.74 10.01
C GLY A 91 -12.23 23.65 11.24
N GLY A 92 -12.41 23.10 12.45
CA GLY A 92 -12.54 23.94 13.64
C GLY A 92 -12.31 23.28 15.00
N ARG A 93 -12.15 21.96 15.05
CA ARG A 93 -11.85 21.24 16.30
C ARG A 93 -10.43 20.70 16.23
N ILE A 94 -9.65 20.89 17.29
CA ILE A 94 -8.28 20.39 17.37
C ILE A 94 -8.22 19.27 18.40
N VAL A 95 -7.62 18.15 17.99
CA VAL A 95 -7.32 17.00 18.82
C VAL A 95 -5.81 16.87 18.94
N VAL A 96 -5.29 16.79 20.16
CA VAL A 96 -3.88 16.45 20.38
C VAL A 96 -3.75 14.94 20.42
N VAL A 97 -2.85 14.40 19.60
CA VAL A 97 -2.57 12.96 19.55
C VAL A 97 -1.28 12.69 20.34
N PRO A 98 -1.21 11.62 21.14
CA PRO A 98 0.04 11.17 21.74
C PRO A 98 1.11 10.88 20.69
N LYS A 99 2.37 11.24 20.97
CA LYS A 99 3.48 11.13 20.00
C LYS A 99 3.65 9.75 19.38
N ASN A 100 3.39 8.68 20.14
CA ASN A 100 3.59 7.30 19.72
C ASN A 100 2.29 6.62 19.24
N GLU A 101 1.20 7.36 19.17
CA GLU A 101 -0.08 6.80 18.74
C GLU A 101 -0.15 6.68 17.22
N ARG A 102 -0.76 5.59 16.78
CA ARG A 102 -1.11 5.31 15.39
C ARG A 102 -2.60 5.55 15.21
N VAL A 103 -2.95 6.55 14.41
CA VAL A 103 -4.35 6.83 14.09
C VAL A 103 -4.74 5.98 12.89
N ARG A 104 -5.55 4.94 13.14
CA ARG A 104 -6.09 4.06 12.11
C ARG A 104 -7.49 4.52 11.69
N ILE A 105 -7.71 4.57 10.39
CA ILE A 105 -8.94 4.96 9.73
C ILE A 105 -9.40 3.78 8.87
N ASP A 106 -10.42 3.08 9.35
CA ASP A 106 -11.08 1.98 8.65
C ASP A 106 -12.40 2.51 8.08
N LEU A 107 -12.60 2.37 6.77
CA LEU A 107 -13.92 2.55 6.17
C LEU A 107 -14.60 1.21 5.95
N GLN A 108 -15.94 1.23 6.06
CA GLN A 108 -16.75 0.06 5.77
C GLN A 108 -16.92 -0.11 4.25
N GLY A 109 -16.72 -1.34 3.77
CA GLY A 109 -16.93 -1.71 2.36
C GLY A 109 -15.91 -1.10 1.39
N ASN A 110 -16.36 -0.76 0.18
CA ASN A 110 -15.51 -0.25 -0.90
C ASN A 110 -15.40 1.29 -0.92
N ALA A 111 -15.69 1.96 0.18
CA ALA A 111 -15.60 3.42 0.25
C ALA A 111 -14.14 3.88 0.12
N GLY A 112 -13.92 4.93 -0.67
CA GLY A 112 -12.61 5.55 -0.83
C GLY A 112 -12.23 6.45 0.35
N ILE A 113 -10.95 6.40 0.73
CA ILE A 113 -10.30 7.36 1.63
C ILE A 113 -9.38 8.24 0.78
N ASP A 114 -9.66 9.54 0.75
CA ASP A 114 -8.74 10.49 0.14
C ASP A 114 -7.62 10.80 1.12
N VAL A 115 -6.39 10.51 0.73
CA VAL A 115 -5.17 10.98 1.38
C VAL A 115 -4.55 12.03 0.47
N ASP A 116 -4.50 13.26 0.96
CA ASP A 116 -4.17 14.47 0.22
C ASP A 116 -5.02 14.60 -1.07
N ASN A 117 -4.44 14.21 -2.21
CA ASN A 117 -5.05 14.33 -3.54
C ASN A 117 -5.28 12.97 -4.23
N ARG A 118 -5.20 11.86 -3.50
CA ARG A 118 -5.37 10.50 -4.05
C ARG A 118 -6.33 9.68 -3.21
N THR A 119 -7.17 8.90 -3.88
CA THR A 119 -8.17 8.03 -3.26
C THR A 119 -7.62 6.61 -3.11
N TYR A 120 -7.80 6.01 -1.94
CA TYR A 120 -7.32 4.67 -1.57
C TYR A 120 -8.45 3.78 -1.05
N ARG A 121 -8.30 2.46 -1.23
CA ARG A 121 -9.14 1.42 -0.62
C ARG A 121 -8.58 0.98 0.73
N GLY A 122 -9.37 0.22 1.47
CA GLY A 122 -8.94 -0.39 2.72
C GLY A 122 -8.80 0.63 3.83
N SER A 123 -7.70 0.56 4.56
CA SER A 123 -7.47 1.35 5.76
C SER A 123 -6.28 2.28 5.59
N ILE A 124 -6.32 3.43 6.26
CA ILE A 124 -5.19 4.35 6.37
C ILE A 124 -4.72 4.41 7.80
N GLU A 125 -3.41 4.37 8.00
CA GLU A 125 -2.76 4.60 9.28
C GLU A 125 -1.83 5.81 9.18
N VAL A 126 -1.94 6.74 10.13
CA VAL A 126 -1.07 7.92 10.24
C VAL A 126 -0.39 7.91 11.60
N PHE A 127 0.94 8.07 11.61
CA PHE A 127 1.71 8.14 12.87
C PHE A 127 2.96 8.99 12.73
N GLY A 128 3.39 9.57 13.85
CA GLY A 128 4.64 10.32 13.92
C GLY A 128 5.85 9.41 13.83
N ASN A 129 6.93 9.87 13.20
CA ASN A 129 8.19 9.14 13.07
C ASN A 129 9.37 9.85 13.76
N SER A 130 10.54 9.18 13.76
CA SER A 130 11.77 9.68 14.40
C SER A 130 12.29 11.01 13.82
N ARG A 131 11.85 11.37 12.61
CA ARG A 131 12.17 12.63 11.93
C ARG A 131 11.23 13.77 12.34
N ASN A 132 10.33 13.54 13.30
CA ASN A 132 9.26 14.46 13.70
C ASN A 132 8.40 14.90 12.51
N THR A 133 8.06 13.94 11.66
CA THR A 133 7.10 14.07 10.55
C THR A 133 6.10 12.91 10.64
N PHE A 134 5.17 12.81 9.70
CA PHE A 134 4.25 11.68 9.60
C PHE A 134 4.73 10.65 8.59
N THR A 135 4.52 9.39 8.96
CA THR A 135 4.43 8.26 8.05
C THR A 135 2.95 7.96 7.81
N VAL A 136 2.59 7.75 6.55
CA VAL A 136 1.25 7.36 6.14
C VAL A 136 1.29 5.99 5.48
N VAL A 137 0.45 5.08 5.95
CA VAL A 137 0.40 3.71 5.48
C VAL A 137 -1.00 3.41 4.98
N ASN A 138 -1.09 2.80 3.80
CA ASN A 138 -2.32 2.19 3.31
C ASN A 138 -2.26 0.68 3.49
N GLU A 139 -3.30 0.10 4.07
CA GLU A 139 -3.40 -1.32 4.36
C GLU A 139 -4.63 -1.91 3.67
N LEU A 140 -4.41 -2.90 2.80
CA LEU A 140 -5.45 -3.53 2.01
C LEU A 140 -5.02 -4.93 1.54
N PRO A 141 -5.95 -5.78 1.09
CA PRO A 141 -5.62 -7.07 0.48
C PRO A 141 -4.66 -6.92 -0.71
N LEU A 142 -3.73 -7.86 -0.87
CA LEU A 142 -2.73 -7.86 -1.95
C LEU A 142 -3.35 -7.68 -3.34
N GLU A 143 -4.48 -8.34 -3.59
CA GLU A 143 -5.17 -8.25 -4.89
C GLU A 143 -5.70 -6.83 -5.17
N ASP A 144 -6.20 -6.13 -4.15
CA ASP A 144 -6.68 -4.75 -4.28
C ASP A 144 -5.52 -3.76 -4.46
N TYR A 145 -4.37 -4.03 -3.82
CA TYR A 145 -3.14 -3.28 -4.04
C TYR A 145 -2.71 -3.33 -5.51
N LEU A 146 -2.76 -4.52 -6.13
CA LEU A 146 -2.35 -4.72 -7.53
C LEU A 146 -3.21 -3.93 -8.52
N LEU A 147 -4.49 -3.66 -8.20
CA LEU A 147 -5.36 -2.82 -9.02
C LEU A 147 -4.81 -1.40 -9.19
N GLY A 148 -4.12 -0.88 -8.16
CA GLY A 148 -3.46 0.43 -8.18
C GLY A 148 -1.98 0.39 -8.60
N VAL A 149 -1.40 -0.78 -8.88
CA VAL A 149 -0.01 -0.93 -9.35
C VAL A 149 0.06 -1.22 -10.84
N VAL A 150 -0.63 -2.27 -11.29
CA VAL A 150 -0.54 -2.75 -12.68
C VAL A 150 -0.75 -1.64 -13.72
N PRO A 151 -1.78 -0.78 -13.64
CA PRO A 151 -1.97 0.27 -14.64
C PRO A 151 -0.89 1.37 -14.62
N ASN A 152 -0.13 1.49 -13.52
CA ASN A 152 0.89 2.52 -13.33
C ASN A 152 2.30 2.03 -13.67
N GLU A 153 2.53 0.72 -13.63
CA GLU A 153 3.78 0.09 -14.09
C GLU A 153 3.75 -0.24 -15.59
N LEU A 154 2.57 -0.67 -16.09
CA LEU A 154 2.35 -0.92 -17.51
C LEU A 154 1.02 -0.27 -17.91
N SER A 155 1.11 0.87 -18.60
CA SER A 155 -0.04 1.67 -19.03
C SER A 155 -0.97 0.88 -19.97
N PRO A 156 -2.22 0.56 -19.57
CA PRO A 156 -3.18 -0.15 -20.42
C PRO A 156 -3.66 0.69 -21.60
N THR A 157 -3.55 2.02 -21.50
CA THR A 157 -3.96 2.96 -22.57
C THR A 157 -2.90 3.09 -23.65
N THR A 158 -1.61 2.95 -23.29
CA THR A 158 -0.50 2.97 -24.25
C THR A 158 -0.25 1.57 -24.81
N PHE A 159 -0.37 0.54 -23.96
CA PHE A 159 -0.12 -0.86 -24.27
C PHE A 159 -1.39 -1.67 -23.94
N ALA A 160 -2.31 -1.72 -24.88
CA ALA A 160 -3.62 -2.36 -24.73
C ALA A 160 -3.58 -3.89 -24.90
N GLU A 161 -2.54 -4.54 -24.37
CA GLU A 161 -2.28 -5.97 -24.52
C GLU A 161 -2.55 -6.72 -23.21
N LEU A 162 -3.66 -7.47 -23.15
CA LEU A 162 -4.11 -8.16 -21.94
C LEU A 162 -3.05 -9.13 -21.39
N GLU A 163 -2.41 -9.91 -22.26
CA GLU A 163 -1.40 -10.89 -21.84
C GLU A 163 -0.13 -10.21 -21.27
N ALA A 164 0.22 -9.02 -21.77
CA ALA A 164 1.31 -8.22 -21.20
C ALA A 164 0.94 -7.73 -19.79
N LEU A 165 -0.30 -7.26 -19.60
CA LEU A 165 -0.81 -6.84 -18.29
C LEU A 165 -0.92 -8.01 -17.31
N LYS A 166 -1.26 -9.22 -17.78
CA LYS A 166 -1.26 -10.44 -16.95
C LYS A 166 0.14 -10.80 -16.49
N ALA A 167 1.12 -10.74 -17.40
CA ALA A 167 2.53 -10.94 -17.05
C ALA A 167 2.99 -9.91 -16.01
N GLN A 168 2.61 -8.63 -16.18
CA GLN A 168 2.88 -7.58 -15.22
C GLN A 168 2.22 -7.84 -13.85
N ALA A 169 0.97 -8.31 -13.83
CA ALA A 169 0.27 -8.64 -12.58
C ALA A 169 0.97 -9.77 -11.82
N VAL A 170 1.40 -10.84 -12.52
CA VAL A 170 2.17 -11.94 -11.92
C VAL A 170 3.51 -11.44 -11.40
N ALA A 171 4.24 -10.64 -12.18
CA ALA A 171 5.53 -10.07 -11.76
C ALA A 171 5.37 -9.18 -10.51
N ALA A 172 4.36 -8.30 -10.50
CA ALA A 172 4.08 -7.40 -9.40
C ALA A 172 3.68 -8.17 -8.12
N ARG A 173 2.82 -9.18 -8.24
CA ARG A 173 2.41 -10.03 -7.13
C ARG A 173 3.62 -10.77 -6.52
N THR A 174 4.46 -11.35 -7.39
CA THR A 174 5.68 -12.06 -6.98
C THR A 174 6.61 -11.13 -6.22
N TYR A 175 6.80 -9.90 -6.71
CA TYR A 175 7.63 -8.89 -6.04
C TYR A 175 7.13 -8.60 -4.62
N VAL A 176 5.83 -8.40 -4.42
CA VAL A 176 5.28 -8.13 -3.08
C VAL A 176 5.47 -9.33 -2.17
N VAL A 177 5.12 -10.54 -2.64
CA VAL A 177 5.25 -11.78 -1.84
C VAL A 177 6.70 -11.99 -1.39
N ARG A 178 7.67 -11.71 -2.27
CA ARG A 178 9.10 -11.85 -1.98
C ARG A 178 9.62 -10.78 -0.99
N ASN A 179 9.16 -9.54 -1.12
CA ASN A 179 9.73 -8.39 -0.43
C ASN A 179 8.84 -7.88 0.72
N MET A 180 7.79 -8.60 1.09
CA MET A 180 6.91 -8.22 2.20
C MET A 180 7.71 -8.05 3.50
N GLY A 181 7.51 -6.92 4.17
CA GLY A 181 8.25 -6.57 5.39
C GLY A 181 9.65 -5.97 5.14
N GLN A 182 10.06 -5.70 3.90
CA GLN A 182 11.36 -5.08 3.60
C GLN A 182 11.55 -3.73 4.31
N SER A 183 10.46 -2.99 4.55
CA SER A 183 10.47 -1.68 5.22
C SER A 183 9.93 -1.71 6.65
N LYS A 184 9.90 -2.88 7.30
CA LYS A 184 9.26 -3.05 8.63
C LYS A 184 9.75 -2.05 9.69
N ASN A 185 11.02 -1.61 9.60
CA ASN A 185 11.62 -0.65 10.52
C ASN A 185 11.01 0.76 10.39
N GLU A 186 10.43 1.09 9.23
CA GLU A 186 9.69 2.34 8.99
C GLU A 186 8.18 2.18 9.27
N GLY A 187 7.74 0.97 9.64
CA GLY A 187 6.38 0.68 10.10
C GLY A 187 5.39 0.21 9.02
N TYR A 188 5.87 -0.19 7.85
CA TYR A 188 5.07 -0.75 6.74
C TYR A 188 5.88 -1.84 5.98
N ASP A 189 5.26 -2.53 5.02
CA ASP A 189 5.89 -3.63 4.28
C ASP A 189 6.67 -3.15 3.06
N ILE A 190 6.00 -2.39 2.18
CA ILE A 190 6.49 -1.94 0.86
C ILE A 190 6.20 -0.45 0.64
N CYS A 191 6.97 0.22 -0.21
CA CYS A 191 6.77 1.65 -0.53
C CYS A 191 5.91 1.85 -1.79
N ALA A 192 5.27 3.01 -1.93
CA ALA A 192 4.40 3.34 -3.07
C ALA A 192 5.12 3.96 -4.29
N THR A 193 6.45 4.01 -4.28
CA THR A 193 7.29 4.65 -5.30
C THR A 193 8.01 3.61 -6.17
N ASP A 194 8.63 4.05 -7.26
CA ASP A 194 9.49 3.25 -8.15
C ASP A 194 10.61 2.47 -7.45
N ALA A 195 11.08 2.94 -6.29
CA ALA A 195 12.00 2.18 -5.43
C ALA A 195 11.43 0.81 -4.98
N CYS A 196 10.10 0.65 -5.01
CA CYS A 196 9.41 -0.61 -4.82
C CYS A 196 8.54 -0.91 -6.04
N GLN A 197 7.35 -0.30 -6.09
CA GLN A 197 6.43 -0.30 -7.22
C GLN A 197 5.58 0.97 -7.18
N VAL A 198 5.22 1.50 -8.34
CA VAL A 198 4.38 2.68 -8.48
C VAL A 198 2.94 2.34 -8.10
N TYR A 199 2.53 2.76 -6.90
CA TYR A 199 1.17 2.56 -6.37
C TYR A 199 0.42 3.90 -6.29
N MET A 200 -0.65 4.05 -7.08
CA MET A 200 -1.44 5.30 -7.12
C MET A 200 -2.85 5.19 -6.53
N GLY A 201 -3.20 4.04 -5.93
CA GLY A 201 -4.48 3.86 -5.26
C GLY A 201 -5.67 3.66 -6.21
N GLN A 202 -6.87 3.72 -5.63
CA GLN A 202 -8.15 3.40 -6.27
C GLN A 202 -8.44 4.28 -7.49
N GLY A 203 -8.04 5.56 -7.44
CA GLY A 203 -8.31 6.51 -8.52
C GLY A 203 -7.59 6.20 -9.84
N SER A 204 -6.64 5.26 -9.84
CA SER A 204 -5.85 4.88 -11.02
C SER A 204 -6.27 3.55 -11.66
N GLU A 205 -7.28 2.88 -11.11
CA GLU A 205 -7.74 1.59 -11.61
C GLU A 205 -8.34 1.71 -13.02
N LEU A 206 -7.98 0.79 -13.91
CA LEU A 206 -8.50 0.71 -15.28
C LEU A 206 -9.06 -0.68 -15.59
N PRO A 207 -10.16 -0.80 -16.37
CA PRO A 207 -10.83 -2.09 -16.59
C PRO A 207 -9.91 -3.21 -17.11
N LEU A 208 -9.04 -2.90 -18.08
CA LEU A 208 -8.17 -3.91 -18.70
C LEU A 208 -7.11 -4.45 -17.72
N SER A 209 -6.49 -3.58 -16.92
CA SER A 209 -5.57 -4.02 -15.87
C SER A 209 -6.28 -4.73 -14.73
N THR A 210 -7.50 -4.31 -14.37
CA THR A 210 -8.33 -5.00 -13.37
C THR A 210 -8.67 -6.42 -13.81
N GLN A 211 -8.99 -6.61 -15.09
CA GLN A 211 -9.19 -7.93 -15.68
C GLN A 211 -7.92 -8.77 -15.59
N ALA A 212 -6.75 -8.21 -15.95
CA ALA A 212 -5.47 -8.91 -15.85
C ALA A 212 -5.12 -9.37 -14.43
N VAL A 213 -5.33 -8.51 -13.42
CA VAL A 213 -5.14 -8.85 -12.00
C VAL A 213 -6.08 -9.97 -11.59
N THR A 214 -7.36 -9.87 -11.96
CA THR A 214 -8.40 -10.84 -11.61
C THR A 214 -8.14 -12.22 -12.22
N GLU A 215 -7.78 -12.28 -13.51
CA GLU A 215 -7.52 -13.53 -14.23
C GLU A 215 -6.21 -14.21 -13.81
N THR A 216 -5.31 -13.49 -13.13
CA THR A 216 -4.04 -14.02 -12.59
C THR A 216 -4.02 -14.10 -11.07
N ARG A 217 -5.19 -14.02 -10.42
CA ARG A 217 -5.30 -13.99 -8.96
C ARG A 217 -4.53 -15.15 -8.32
N GLY A 218 -3.67 -14.83 -7.35
CA GLY A 218 -2.85 -15.82 -6.64
C GLY A 218 -1.71 -16.46 -7.46
N VAL A 219 -1.55 -16.11 -8.74
CA VAL A 219 -0.44 -16.63 -9.57
C VAL A 219 0.81 -15.79 -9.33
N ILE A 220 1.90 -16.47 -8.95
CA ILE A 220 3.24 -15.91 -8.79
C ILE A 220 4.24 -16.71 -9.62
N ALA A 221 5.33 -16.07 -10.04
CA ALA A 221 6.48 -16.75 -10.61
C ALA A 221 7.34 -17.33 -9.46
N THR A 222 7.96 -18.48 -9.69
CA THR A 222 8.86 -19.11 -8.71
C THR A 222 10.09 -19.71 -9.39
N TYR A 223 11.18 -19.82 -8.63
CA TYR A 223 12.37 -20.59 -9.00
C TYR A 223 12.88 -21.33 -7.76
N LYS A 224 13.03 -22.66 -7.85
CA LYS A 224 13.38 -23.53 -6.72
C LYS A 224 12.45 -23.32 -5.51
N ASP A 225 11.15 -23.30 -5.75
CA ASP A 225 10.08 -23.12 -4.75
C ASP A 225 10.18 -21.81 -3.95
N GLN A 226 10.88 -20.82 -4.49
CA GLN A 226 10.96 -19.47 -3.93
C GLN A 226 10.38 -18.46 -4.92
N PRO A 227 9.61 -17.45 -4.46
CA PRO A 227 9.22 -16.29 -5.25
C PRO A 227 10.42 -15.50 -5.80
#